data_AF-A0A972XEH0-F1
#
_entry.id   AF-A0A972XEH0-F1
#
_cell.length_a   1.000
_cell.length_b   1.000
_cell.length_c   1.000
_cell.angle_alpha   90.00
_cell.angle_beta   90.00
_cell.angle_gamma   90.00
#
_symmetry.space_group_name_H-M   'P 1'
#
loop_
_entity.id
_entity.type
_entity.pdbx_description
1 polymer ?
#
loop_
_entity_poly.entity_id
_entity_poly.type
_entity_poly.pdbx_seq_one_letter_code
_entity_poly.pdbx_strand_id
1 'polypeptide(L)'
;SGYMPRLEQLSLRVLWDLAGPVVTRSAGYLAWSRLGLGEDLPIDVYRQWKRWCCYPHHYFEDPDISAEMVALFDRVEIPIVAINSTDDRWIPPVSRDAFMSFYRNAPVTTRDIRPSDIGVTSLGHMGYFRQDATSLWDDVLADLTG
;
A
#
# COMPACT_ATOMS: atom_id res chain seq x y z
N SER A 1 -9.54 6.02 2.80
CA SER A 1 -9.03 4.78 3.42
C SER A 1 -10.16 3.80 3.22
N GLY A 2 -10.29 3.33 1.97
CA GLY A 2 -11.55 2.75 1.51
C GLY A 2 -11.78 1.33 2.02
N TYR A 3 -10.70 0.57 2.22
CA TYR A 3 -10.79 -0.88 2.29
C TYR A 3 -10.33 -1.50 3.61
N MET A 4 -9.74 -0.70 4.50
CA MET A 4 -9.27 -1.19 5.80
C MET A 4 -10.43 -1.50 6.74
N PRO A 5 -10.29 -2.45 7.69
CA PRO A 5 -11.25 -2.63 8.77
C PRO A 5 -11.45 -1.35 9.60
N ARG A 6 -12.65 -1.14 10.16
CA ARG A 6 -13.02 0.09 10.89
C ARG A 6 -12.03 0.47 12.00
N LEU A 7 -11.49 -0.53 12.72
CA LEU A 7 -10.53 -0.28 13.79
C LEU A 7 -9.20 0.25 13.24
N GLU A 8 -8.71 -0.27 12.11
CA GLU A 8 -7.52 0.27 11.45
C GLU A 8 -7.76 1.67 10.93
N GLN A 9 -8.94 1.93 10.35
CA GLN A 9 -9.30 3.29 9.92
C GLN A 9 -9.28 4.27 11.09
N LEU A 10 -9.75 3.86 12.27
CA LEU A 10 -9.69 4.70 13.47
C LEU A 10 -8.25 4.93 13.93
N SER A 11 -7.43 3.88 13.99
CA SER A 11 -6.01 3.98 14.32
C SER A 11 -5.28 4.95 13.38
N LEU A 12 -5.53 4.86 12.07
CA LEU A 12 -4.96 5.79 11.10
C LEU A 12 -5.48 7.21 11.26
N ARG A 13 -6.76 7.43 11.57
CA ARG A 13 -7.26 8.78 11.88
C ARG A 13 -6.55 9.37 13.08
N VAL A 14 -6.37 8.60 14.16
CA VAL A 14 -5.59 9.06 15.32
C VAL A 14 -4.16 9.39 14.91
N LEU A 15 -3.51 8.52 14.14
CA LEU A 15 -2.16 8.74 13.66
C LEU A 15 -2.04 10.03 12.83
N TRP A 16 -2.91 10.21 11.84
CA TRP A 16 -2.82 11.28 10.84
C TRP A 16 -3.45 12.60 11.29
N ASP A 17 -4.50 12.57 12.10
CA ASP A 17 -5.25 13.76 12.53
C ASP A 17 -4.82 14.27 13.91
N LEU A 18 -4.20 13.42 14.74
CA LEU A 18 -3.76 13.81 16.09
C LEU A 18 -2.24 13.75 16.25
N ALA A 19 -1.63 12.58 16.04
CA ALA A 19 -0.19 12.41 16.28
C ALA A 19 0.66 13.21 15.27
N GLY A 20 0.34 13.10 13.98
CA GLY A 20 1.04 13.82 12.90
C GLY A 20 1.10 15.34 13.10
N PRO A 21 -0.02 16.04 13.37
CA PRO A 21 0.00 17.48 13.64
C PRO A 21 0.80 17.88 14.88
N VAL A 22 0.76 17.08 15.95
CA VAL A 22 1.55 17.35 17.18
C VAL A 22 3.04 17.22 16.90
N VAL A 23 3.46 16.16 16.20
CA VAL A 23 4.85 15.92 15.84
C VAL A 23 5.34 16.99 14.87
N THR A 24 4.61 17.24 13.79
CA THR A 24 5.01 18.23 12.76
C THR A 24 5.04 19.66 13.30
N ARG A 25 4.17 20.03 14.24
CA ARG A 25 4.20 21.35 14.89
C ARG A 25 5.44 21.54 15.77
N SER A 26 5.92 20.49 16.42
CA SER A 26 7.08 20.57 17.31
C SER A 26 8.41 20.44 16.57
N ALA A 27 8.49 19.54 15.58
CA ALA A 27 9.73 19.24 14.86
C ALA A 27 9.87 19.98 13.51
N GLY A 28 8.77 20.46 12.92
CA GLY A 28 8.73 21.03 11.56
C GLY A 28 8.62 19.98 10.44
N TYR A 29 8.61 18.69 10.79
CA TYR A 29 8.52 17.54 9.88
C TYR A 29 7.92 16.34 10.63
N LEU A 30 7.55 15.27 9.92
CA LEU A 30 7.04 14.05 10.55
C LEU A 30 8.22 13.20 11.04
N ALA A 31 8.54 13.27 12.32
CA ALA A 31 9.72 12.64 12.93
C ALA A 31 9.52 11.15 13.26
N TRP A 32 9.15 10.35 12.26
CA TRP A 32 8.89 8.91 12.41
C TRP A 32 10.11 8.11 12.88
N SER A 33 11.32 8.53 12.53
CA SER A 33 12.55 7.84 12.95
C SER A 33 12.69 7.84 14.48
N ARG A 34 12.35 8.96 15.13
CA ARG A 34 12.39 9.12 16.59
C ARG A 34 11.32 8.30 17.31
N LEU A 35 10.27 7.89 16.60
CA LEU A 35 9.16 7.09 17.11
C LEU A 35 9.28 5.61 16.72
N GLY A 36 10.31 5.23 15.94
CA GLY A 36 10.48 3.87 15.43
C GLY A 36 9.43 3.47 14.40
N LEU A 37 8.80 4.44 13.73
CA LEU A 37 7.69 4.22 12.77
C LEU A 37 8.14 4.32 11.30
N GLY A 38 9.44 4.41 11.05
CA GLY A 38 10.02 4.52 9.70
C GLY A 38 10.88 5.77 9.55
N GLU A 39 11.02 6.24 8.31
CA GLU A 39 11.85 7.40 7.96
C GLU A 39 11.14 8.74 8.24
N ASP A 40 11.93 9.78 8.45
CA ASP A 40 11.42 11.15 8.61
C ASP A 40 10.86 11.68 7.30
N LEU A 41 9.66 12.30 7.35
CA LEU A 41 9.01 12.84 6.15
C LEU A 41 8.90 14.36 6.21
N PRO A 42 9.23 15.07 5.10
CA PRO A 42 8.89 16.48 4.96
C PRO A 42 7.41 16.74 5.20
N ILE A 43 7.07 17.91 5.75
CA ILE A 43 5.69 18.23 6.12
C ILE A 43 4.70 18.13 4.95
N ASP A 44 5.13 18.50 3.75
CA ASP A 44 4.26 18.46 2.57
C ASP A 44 4.05 17.02 2.06
N VAL A 45 5.04 16.14 2.23
CA VAL A 45 4.89 14.70 1.98
C VAL A 45 3.88 14.10 2.95
N TYR A 46 3.95 14.43 4.25
CA TYR A 46 2.95 14.00 5.23
C TYR A 46 1.53 14.44 4.85
N ARG A 47 1.35 15.72 4.48
CA ARG A 47 0.04 16.28 4.11
C ARG A 47 -0.54 15.59 2.89
N GLN A 48 0.28 15.42 1.86
CA GLN A 48 -0.12 14.78 0.61
C GLN A 48 -0.45 13.30 0.85
N TRP A 49 0.40 12.57 1.56
CA TRP A 49 0.18 11.16 1.84
C TRP A 49 -1.08 10.92 2.68
N LYS A 50 -1.27 11.72 3.74
CA LYS A 50 -2.51 11.71 4.53
C LYS A 50 -3.74 11.91 3.65
N ARG A 51 -3.70 12.86 2.71
CA ARG A 51 -4.82 13.12 1.79
C ARG A 51 -5.10 11.93 0.89
N TRP A 52 -4.07 11.31 0.31
CA TRP A 52 -4.23 10.11 -0.53
C TRP A 52 -4.81 8.94 0.23
N CYS A 53 -4.45 8.79 1.51
CA CYS A 53 -5.06 7.79 2.39
C CYS A 53 -6.57 8.01 2.58
N CYS A 54 -7.18 9.12 2.16
CA CYS A 54 -8.63 9.33 2.25
C CYS A 54 -9.41 8.76 1.06
N TYR A 55 -8.81 8.63 -0.11
CA TYR A 55 -9.49 8.17 -1.33
C TYR A 55 -9.54 6.63 -1.44
N PRO A 56 -10.64 6.04 -1.96
CA PRO A 56 -10.72 4.63 -2.31
C PRO A 56 -9.74 4.26 -3.43
N HIS A 57 -9.69 5.03 -4.52
CA HIS A 57 -8.74 4.80 -5.61
C HIS A 57 -7.43 5.58 -5.42
N HIS A 58 -6.94 5.68 -4.18
CA HIS A 58 -5.64 6.26 -3.86
C HIS A 58 -5.47 7.68 -4.42
N TYR A 59 -4.26 8.06 -4.85
CA TYR A 59 -4.01 9.39 -5.40
C TYR A 59 -4.66 9.63 -6.76
N PHE A 60 -5.21 8.61 -7.43
CA PHE A 60 -5.88 8.78 -8.72
C PHE A 60 -7.17 9.61 -8.62
N GLU A 61 -7.75 9.71 -7.42
CA GLU A 61 -8.89 10.59 -7.12
C GLU A 61 -8.49 11.96 -6.57
N ASP A 62 -7.20 12.21 -6.35
CA ASP A 62 -6.75 13.49 -5.83
C ASP A 62 -6.87 14.57 -6.92
N PRO A 63 -7.67 15.63 -6.73
CA PRO A 63 -7.86 16.68 -7.74
C PRO A 63 -6.58 17.48 -8.05
N ASP A 64 -5.56 17.40 -7.21
CA ASP A 64 -4.25 17.99 -7.49
C ASP A 64 -3.38 17.11 -8.40
N ILE A 65 -3.76 15.85 -8.63
CA ILE A 65 -3.08 14.96 -9.58
C ILE A 65 -3.66 15.21 -10.97
N SER A 66 -2.79 15.56 -11.90
CA SER A 66 -3.21 15.91 -13.25
C SER A 66 -3.68 14.67 -14.03
N ALA A 67 -4.62 14.87 -14.96
CA ALA A 67 -5.09 13.80 -15.82
C ALA A 67 -3.96 13.20 -16.67
N GLU A 68 -2.97 14.03 -17.05
CA GLU A 68 -1.77 13.59 -17.77
C GLU A 68 -0.93 12.64 -16.94
N MET A 69 -0.79 12.87 -15.62
CA MET A 69 -0.09 11.96 -14.73
C MET A 69 -0.81 10.61 -14.68
N VAL A 70 -2.13 10.60 -14.48
CA VAL A 70 -2.91 9.36 -14.41
C VAL A 70 -2.80 8.59 -15.73
N ALA A 71 -2.83 9.28 -16.86
CA ALA A 71 -2.65 8.68 -18.19
C ALA A 71 -1.26 8.06 -18.43
N LEU A 72 -0.24 8.35 -17.60
CA LEU A 72 1.05 7.67 -17.71
C LEU A 72 0.94 6.18 -17.36
N PHE A 73 -0.04 5.77 -16.55
CA PHE A 73 -0.24 4.37 -16.17
C PHE A 73 -0.69 3.52 -17.36
N ASP A 74 -1.42 4.11 -18.31
CA ASP A 74 -1.80 3.46 -19.56
C ASP A 74 -0.60 3.16 -20.47
N ARG A 75 0.54 3.80 -20.26
CA ARG A 75 1.75 3.52 -21.05
C ARG A 75 2.45 2.23 -20.64
N VAL A 76 2.03 1.63 -19.53
CA VAL A 76 2.54 0.35 -19.07
C VAL A 76 1.80 -0.76 -19.80
N GLU A 77 2.52 -1.45 -20.67
CA GLU A 77 1.98 -2.55 -21.49
C GLU A 77 2.60 -3.91 -21.13
N ILE A 78 3.59 -3.92 -20.24
CA ILE A 78 4.25 -5.14 -19.78
C ILE A 78 3.32 -5.94 -18.85
N PRO A 79 3.39 -7.28 -18.86
CA PRO A 79 2.64 -8.10 -17.90
C PRO A 79 2.97 -7.73 -16.44
N ILE A 80 1.94 -7.71 -15.59
CA ILE A 80 2.07 -7.41 -14.16
C ILE A 80 1.45 -8.56 -13.36
N VAL A 81 2.18 -9.06 -12.36
CA VAL A 81 1.62 -9.93 -11.33
C VAL A 81 1.49 -9.15 -10.04
N ALA A 82 0.26 -9.02 -9.54
CA ALA A 82 -0.07 -8.24 -8.35
C ALA A 82 -0.54 -9.17 -7.22
N ILE A 83 0.28 -9.28 -6.17
CA ILE A 83 0.14 -10.30 -5.13
C ILE A 83 -0.19 -9.63 -3.79
N ASN A 84 -1.25 -10.09 -3.12
CA ASN A 84 -1.63 -9.59 -1.78
C ASN A 84 -1.97 -10.74 -0.85
N SER A 85 -1.62 -10.61 0.44
CA SER A 85 -2.12 -11.56 1.43
C SER A 85 -3.55 -11.22 1.84
N THR A 86 -4.37 -12.25 2.05
CA THR A 86 -5.78 -12.08 2.43
C THR A 86 -5.96 -11.57 3.86
N ASP A 87 -4.96 -11.69 4.72
CA ASP A 87 -4.97 -11.17 6.10
C ASP A 87 -4.27 -9.81 6.24
N ASP A 88 -3.87 -9.17 5.14
CA ASP A 88 -3.41 -7.78 5.13
C ASP A 88 -4.58 -6.84 5.45
N ARG A 89 -4.51 -6.21 6.64
CA ARG A 89 -5.53 -5.27 7.13
C ARG A 89 -5.35 -3.85 6.61
N TRP A 90 -4.20 -3.55 6.01
CA TRP A 90 -3.86 -2.22 5.51
C TRP A 90 -4.09 -2.13 3.99
N ILE A 91 -3.65 -3.13 3.23
CA ILE A 91 -3.84 -3.21 1.77
C ILE A 91 -4.45 -4.57 1.38
N PRO A 92 -5.75 -4.80 1.68
CA PRO A 92 -6.42 -6.03 1.30
C PRO A 92 -6.52 -6.18 -0.23
N PRO A 93 -6.80 -7.38 -0.77
CA PRO A 93 -6.91 -7.62 -2.23
C PRO A 93 -7.78 -6.61 -2.99
N VAL A 94 -8.91 -6.19 -2.42
CA VAL A 94 -9.78 -5.18 -3.03
C VAL A 94 -9.09 -3.80 -3.19
N SER A 95 -8.15 -3.46 -2.31
CA SER A 95 -7.34 -2.24 -2.41
C SER A 95 -6.31 -2.36 -3.55
N ARG A 96 -5.71 -3.54 -3.73
CA ARG A 96 -4.86 -3.84 -4.89
C ARG A 96 -5.66 -3.72 -6.17
N ASP A 97 -6.84 -4.32 -6.24
CA ASP A 97 -7.68 -4.32 -7.46
C ASP A 97 -8.06 -2.89 -7.86
N ALA A 98 -8.42 -2.06 -6.88
CA ALA A 98 -8.68 -0.63 -7.10
C ALA A 98 -7.46 0.09 -7.69
N PHE A 99 -6.26 -0.17 -7.18
CA PHE A 99 -5.02 0.44 -7.70
C PHE A 99 -4.66 -0.09 -9.11
N MET A 100 -4.76 -1.41 -9.29
CA MET A 100 -4.38 -2.06 -10.55
C MET A 100 -5.35 -1.76 -11.70
N SER A 101 -6.57 -1.30 -11.40
CA SER A 101 -7.54 -0.85 -12.43
C SER A 101 -7.04 0.32 -13.29
N PHE A 102 -6.01 1.05 -12.85
CA PHE A 102 -5.40 2.15 -13.59
C PHE A 102 -4.33 1.69 -14.60
N TYR A 103 -3.86 0.44 -14.54
CA TYR A 103 -2.93 -0.15 -15.51
C TYR A 103 -3.71 -0.77 -16.68
N ARG A 104 -4.44 0.06 -17.42
CA ARG A 104 -5.48 -0.40 -18.38
C ARG A 104 -4.95 -1.19 -19.57
N ASN A 105 -3.69 -0.94 -19.95
CA ASN A 105 -3.06 -1.60 -21.11
C ASN A 105 -2.07 -2.70 -20.72
N ALA A 106 -1.88 -2.96 -19.42
CA ALA A 106 -1.05 -4.04 -18.94
C ALA A 106 -1.87 -5.32 -18.78
N PRO A 107 -1.37 -6.49 -19.20
CA PRO A 107 -1.93 -7.77 -18.78
C PRO A 107 -1.70 -7.97 -17.27
N VAL A 108 -2.71 -7.67 -16.45
CA VAL A 108 -2.63 -7.80 -14.99
C VAL A 108 -3.17 -9.17 -14.55
N THR A 109 -2.33 -9.92 -13.84
CA THR A 109 -2.72 -11.14 -13.10
C THR A 109 -2.70 -10.85 -11.61
N THR A 110 -3.83 -11.06 -10.94
CA THR A 110 -3.94 -10.91 -9.48
C THR A 110 -3.79 -12.25 -8.77
N ARG A 111 -2.99 -12.33 -7.71
CA ARG A 111 -2.84 -13.54 -6.86
C ARG A 111 -3.11 -13.18 -5.40
N ASP A 112 -3.99 -13.93 -4.76
CA ASP A 112 -4.28 -13.80 -3.33
C ASP A 112 -3.54 -14.91 -2.58
N ILE A 113 -2.79 -14.56 -1.53
CA ILE A 113 -2.12 -15.53 -0.66
C ILE A 113 -2.90 -15.67 0.63
N ARG A 114 -3.45 -16.86 0.88
CA ARG A 114 -3.99 -17.19 2.21
C ARG A 114 -2.86 -17.76 3.07
N PRO A 115 -2.63 -17.25 4.29
CA PRO A 115 -1.60 -17.77 5.18
C PRO A 115 -1.69 -19.30 5.38
N SER A 116 -2.91 -19.85 5.41
CA SER A 116 -3.17 -21.29 5.51
C SER A 116 -2.56 -22.12 4.38
N ASP A 117 -2.47 -21.56 3.18
CA ASP A 117 -2.05 -22.28 1.98
C ASP A 117 -0.53 -22.52 1.99
N ILE A 118 0.21 -21.75 2.79
CA ILE A 118 1.66 -21.88 3.00
C ILE A 118 2.02 -22.33 4.42
N GLY A 119 1.02 -22.74 5.22
CA GLY A 119 1.25 -23.27 6.56
C GLY A 119 1.70 -22.25 7.61
N VAL A 120 1.43 -20.94 7.41
CA VAL A 120 1.75 -19.90 8.41
C VAL A 120 0.48 -19.34 9.05
N THR A 121 0.60 -18.88 10.29
CA THR A 121 -0.54 -18.34 11.05
C THR A 121 -1.02 -17.00 10.50
N SER A 122 -0.11 -16.15 10.05
CA SER A 122 -0.40 -14.82 9.52
C SER A 122 0.75 -14.32 8.67
N LEU A 123 0.44 -13.61 7.59
CA LEU A 123 1.41 -12.81 6.82
C LEU A 123 1.19 -11.32 7.13
N GLY A 124 -0.05 -10.86 7.09
CA GLY A 124 -0.38 -9.45 7.22
C GLY A 124 0.28 -8.61 6.13
N HIS A 125 0.55 -7.34 6.43
CA HIS A 125 1.08 -6.39 5.45
C HIS A 125 2.55 -6.64 5.06
N MET A 126 3.39 -6.99 6.04
CA MET A 126 4.85 -7.11 5.85
C MET A 126 5.37 -8.54 5.84
N GLY A 127 4.51 -9.54 6.10
CA GLY A 127 4.93 -10.94 6.25
C GLY A 127 5.60 -11.52 5.02
N TYR A 128 5.21 -11.05 3.83
CA TYR A 128 5.83 -11.43 2.56
C TYR A 128 7.35 -11.20 2.52
N PHE A 129 7.86 -10.19 3.23
CA PHE A 129 9.27 -9.82 3.25
C PHE A 129 10.05 -10.44 4.43
N ARG A 130 9.41 -11.32 5.21
CA ARG A 130 10.05 -12.01 6.33
C ARG A 130 10.66 -13.33 5.86
N GLN A 131 11.61 -13.84 6.63
CA GLN A 131 12.36 -15.05 6.28
C GLN A 131 11.48 -16.31 6.15
N ASP A 132 10.38 -16.39 6.90
CA ASP A 132 9.40 -17.48 6.85
C ASP A 132 8.55 -17.48 5.56
N ALA A 133 8.57 -16.41 4.77
CA ALA A 133 7.88 -16.31 3.49
C ALA A 133 8.73 -16.77 2.29
N THR A 134 9.93 -17.33 2.49
CA THR A 134 10.88 -17.66 1.41
C THR A 134 10.26 -18.51 0.29
N SER A 135 9.39 -19.47 0.61
CA SER A 135 8.72 -20.32 -0.40
C SER A 135 7.89 -19.52 -1.40
N LEU A 136 7.29 -18.38 -0.99
CA LEU A 136 6.55 -17.50 -1.89
C LEU A 136 7.45 -16.84 -2.95
N TRP A 137 8.73 -16.64 -2.62
CA TRP A 137 9.70 -16.06 -3.54
C TRP A 137 10.17 -17.06 -4.58
N ASP A 138 10.23 -18.35 -4.23
CA ASP A 138 10.53 -19.42 -5.19
C ASP A 138 9.45 -19.48 -6.29
N ASP A 139 8.18 -19.31 -5.93
CA ASP A 139 7.07 -19.23 -6.89
C ASP A 139 7.23 -18.03 -7.84
N VAL A 140 7.60 -16.87 -7.31
CA VAL A 140 7.83 -15.66 -8.12
C VAL A 140 9.04 -15.83 -9.05
N LEU A 141 10.11 -16.46 -8.58
CA LEU A 141 11.28 -16.75 -9.41
C LEU A 141 10.93 -17.72 -10.54
N ALA A 142 10.11 -18.74 -10.26
CA ALA A 142 9.61 -19.66 -11.28
C ALA A 142 8.76 -18.91 -12.34
N ASP A 143 7.85 -18.03 -11.89
CA ASP A 143 7.01 -17.21 -12.78
C ASP A 143 7.83 -16.28 -13.70
N LEU A 144 9.03 -15.84 -13.25
CA LEU A 144 9.92 -14.96 -14.02
C LEU A 144 10.93 -15.69 -14.91
N THR A 145 11.17 -16.98 -14.68
CA THR A 145 12.23 -17.74 -15.38
C THR A 145 11.72 -18.88 -16.27
N GLY A 146 10.44 -19.25 -16.16
CA GLY A 146 9.75 -20.17 -17.07
C GLY A 146 9.13 -19.48 -18.27
#